data_AF-A0A4C1XXL9-F1
#
_entry.id   AF-A0A4C1XXL9-F1
#
_cell.length_a   1.000
_cell.length_b   1.000
_cell.length_c   1.000
_cell.angle_alpha   90.00
_cell.angle_beta   90.00
_cell.angle_gamma   90.00
#
_symmetry.space_group_name_H-M   'P 1'
#
loop_
_entity.id
_entity.type
_entity.pdbx_description
1 polymer ?
#
loop_
_entity_poly.entity_id
_entity_poly.type
_entity_poly.pdbx_seq_one_letter_code
_entity_poly.pdbx_strand_id
1 'polypeptide(L)'
;MSFRDKYRQWNEKFQEADNAPVTPCGWKYPWDGKLEKVILVDYQTLHSGSAITDLLFFITCGTDGAFRRRHYKQLIDHYYEAFVDFLKKLGLDSNKLYPKEEFHDDLKESLPFGLLMAALALPMVLVEANNAPTFQADAKLSNFVAKPNEEFKRRLRDFIDDYMEWGVI
;
A
#
# COMPACT_ATOMS: atom_id res chain seq x y z
N MET A 1 -2.18 28.40 -11.03
CA MET A 1 -2.81 27.93 -9.78
C MET A 1 -1.77 27.20 -8.96
N SER A 2 -1.50 27.63 -7.72
CA SER A 2 -0.41 27.08 -6.91
C SER A 2 -0.80 25.73 -6.26
N PHE A 3 0.18 24.98 -5.78
CA PHE A 3 -0.05 23.74 -5.04
C PHE A 3 -0.91 23.96 -3.79
N ARG A 4 -0.74 25.09 -3.09
CA ARG A 4 -1.55 25.47 -1.93
C ARG A 4 -3.02 25.66 -2.27
N ASP A 5 -3.33 26.25 -3.42
CA ASP A 5 -4.71 26.48 -3.84
C ASP A 5 -5.40 25.16 -4.21
N LYS A 6 -4.66 24.25 -4.87
CA LYS A 6 -5.13 22.89 -5.17
C LYS A 6 -5.35 22.08 -3.91
N TYR A 7 -4.42 22.18 -2.95
CA TYR A 7 -4.53 21.49 -1.67
C TYR A 7 -5.72 21.98 -0.85
N ARG A 8 -5.96 23.30 -0.82
CA ARG A 8 -7.14 23.88 -0.14
C ARG A 8 -8.45 23.39 -0.74
N GLN A 9 -8.60 23.47 -2.07
CA GLN A 9 -9.78 22.95 -2.76
C GLN A 9 -9.97 21.45 -2.54
N TRP A 10 -8.88 20.69 -2.50
CA TRP A 10 -8.93 19.26 -2.24
C TRP A 10 -9.36 18.97 -0.79
N ASN A 11 -8.82 19.70 0.19
CA ASN A 11 -9.19 19.55 1.60
C ASN A 11 -10.66 19.90 1.85
N GLU A 12 -11.17 20.95 1.20
CA GLU A 12 -12.59 21.33 1.25
C GLU A 12 -13.48 20.21 0.70
N LYS A 13 -13.13 19.63 -0.46
CA LYS A 13 -13.86 18.48 -1.04
C LYS A 13 -13.74 17.22 -0.19
N PHE A 14 -12.57 16.98 0.42
CA PHE A 14 -12.35 15.83 1.31
C PHE A 14 -13.18 15.95 2.59
N GLN A 15 -13.27 17.14 3.18
CA GLN A 15 -14.14 17.40 4.33
C GLN A 15 -15.63 17.32 3.97
N GLU A 16 -16.02 17.78 2.79
CA GLU A 16 -17.39 17.62 2.28
C GLU A 16 -17.73 16.12 2.10
N ALA A 17 -16.79 15.35 1.54
CA ALA A 17 -16.89 13.90 1.42
C ALA A 17 -17.05 13.22 2.78
N ASP A 18 -16.27 13.64 3.77
CA ASP A 18 -16.26 13.04 5.10
C ASP A 18 -17.53 13.38 5.91
N ASN A 19 -18.24 14.45 5.56
CA ASN A 19 -19.51 14.82 6.20
C ASN A 19 -20.75 14.23 5.51
N ALA A 20 -20.60 13.51 4.39
CA ALA A 20 -21.72 12.91 3.68
C ALA A 20 -22.32 11.70 4.42
N PRO A 21 -23.66 11.48 4.35
CA PRO A 21 -24.33 10.36 5.00
C PRO A 21 -23.81 9.03 4.47
N VAL A 22 -23.36 8.17 5.39
CA VAL A 22 -22.84 6.83 5.07
C VAL A 22 -23.97 5.90 4.62
N THR A 23 -23.81 5.30 3.44
CA THR A 23 -24.63 4.17 3.00
C THR A 23 -24.27 2.92 3.83
N PRO A 24 -25.13 1.87 3.87
CA PRO A 24 -24.88 0.64 4.64
C PRO A 24 -23.56 -0.08 4.32
N CYS A 25 -22.89 0.31 3.22
CA CYS A 25 -21.65 -0.27 2.72
C CYS A 25 -20.41 0.62 2.97
N GLY A 26 -20.52 1.73 3.70
CA GLY A 26 -19.38 2.54 4.13
C GLY A 26 -18.75 3.47 3.09
N TRP A 27 -19.30 3.55 1.86
CA TRP A 27 -18.83 4.49 0.84
C TRP A 27 -19.61 5.81 0.90
N LYS A 28 -18.89 6.94 0.99
CA LYS A 28 -19.46 8.30 1.05
C LYS A 28 -19.74 8.94 -0.32
N TYR A 29 -19.35 8.29 -1.43
CA TYR A 29 -19.77 8.63 -2.78
C TYR A 29 -20.20 7.39 -3.57
N PRO A 30 -21.20 7.51 -4.47
CA PRO A 30 -21.44 6.48 -5.48
C PRO A 30 -20.22 6.40 -6.40
N TRP A 31 -19.41 5.36 -6.23
CA TRP A 31 -18.34 5.04 -7.17
C TRP A 31 -18.97 4.48 -8.44
N ASP A 32 -18.85 5.21 -9.54
CA ASP A 32 -19.43 4.88 -10.86
C ASP A 32 -18.63 3.82 -11.63
N GLY A 33 -17.60 3.25 -11.00
CA GLY A 33 -16.70 2.29 -11.63
C GLY A 33 -15.59 2.89 -12.48
N LYS A 34 -15.55 4.22 -12.65
CA LYS A 34 -14.61 4.88 -13.57
C LYS A 34 -13.49 5.56 -12.79
N LEU A 35 -12.29 4.99 -12.90
CA LEU A 35 -11.08 5.61 -12.36
C LEU A 35 -10.66 6.80 -13.24
N GLU A 36 -10.99 8.02 -12.83
CA GLU A 36 -10.62 9.23 -13.58
C GLU A 36 -9.19 9.70 -13.27
N LYS A 37 -8.78 9.62 -12.01
CA LYS A 37 -7.48 10.14 -11.55
C LYS A 37 -7.05 9.51 -10.22
N VAL A 38 -5.76 9.16 -10.13
CA VAL A 38 -5.10 8.76 -8.88
C VAL A 38 -4.28 9.94 -8.36
N ILE A 39 -4.41 10.24 -7.07
CA ILE A 39 -3.61 11.27 -6.37
C ILE A 39 -3.05 10.59 -5.13
N LEU A 40 -1.72 10.63 -4.96
CA LEU A 40 -1.08 10.17 -3.74
C LEU A 40 -1.32 11.19 -2.64
N VAL A 41 -1.79 10.70 -1.48
CA VAL A 41 -2.06 11.47 -0.27
C VAL A 41 -1.26 10.86 0.88
N ASP A 42 -1.17 11.59 2.01
CA ASP A 42 -0.52 11.13 3.25
C ASP A 42 0.95 10.71 3.12
N TYR A 43 1.83 11.70 3.04
CA TYR A 43 3.29 11.53 2.94
C TYR A 43 3.99 11.20 4.28
N GLN A 44 3.24 10.83 5.31
CA GLN A 44 3.75 10.66 6.68
C GLN A 44 4.74 9.51 6.86
N THR A 45 4.76 8.55 5.92
CA THR A 45 5.69 7.42 5.91
C THR A 45 6.72 7.51 4.77
N LEU A 46 6.84 8.66 4.10
CA LEU A 46 7.89 8.85 3.11
C LEU A 46 9.27 8.77 3.78
N HIS A 47 10.13 7.95 3.22
CA HIS A 47 11.50 7.80 3.67
C HIS A 47 12.39 7.50 2.46
N SER A 48 13.69 7.76 2.59
CA SER A 48 14.67 7.32 1.60
C SER A 48 14.93 5.83 1.83
N GLY A 49 14.37 4.99 0.96
CA GLY A 49 14.44 3.53 1.06
C GLY A 49 14.48 2.87 -0.31
N SER A 50 14.40 1.53 -0.30
CA SER A 50 14.31 0.77 -1.52
C SER A 50 12.91 0.92 -2.14
N ALA A 51 12.86 1.12 -3.46
CA ALA A 51 11.59 1.17 -4.18
C ALA A 51 10.82 -0.16 -4.09
N ILE A 52 11.53 -1.26 -3.85
CA ILE A 52 10.94 -2.59 -3.66
C ILE A 52 10.23 -2.71 -2.32
N THR A 53 10.77 -2.10 -1.25
CA THR A 53 10.12 -2.14 0.06
C THR A 53 8.79 -1.38 0.03
N ASP A 54 8.71 -0.27 -0.72
CA ASP A 54 7.46 0.47 -0.94
C ASP A 54 6.45 -0.36 -1.75
N LEU A 55 6.91 -1.07 -2.80
CA LEU A 55 6.08 -1.96 -3.60
C LEU A 55 5.50 -3.11 -2.75
N LEU A 56 6.35 -3.76 -1.96
CA LEU A 56 5.92 -4.84 -1.06
C LEU A 56 4.93 -4.33 -0.01
N PHE A 57 5.18 -3.15 0.57
CA PHE A 57 4.24 -2.52 1.50
C PHE A 57 2.88 -2.24 0.85
N PHE A 58 2.87 -1.70 -0.37
CA PHE A 58 1.66 -1.40 -1.12
C PHE A 58 0.85 -2.66 -1.46
N ILE A 59 1.51 -3.71 -1.96
CA ILE A 59 0.87 -5.00 -2.23
C ILE A 59 0.33 -5.58 -0.93
N THR A 60 1.09 -5.51 0.16
CA THR A 60 0.71 -6.05 1.46
C THR A 60 -0.54 -5.41 2.02
N CYS A 61 -0.58 -4.08 2.07
CA CYS A 61 -1.72 -3.36 2.65
C CYS A 61 -2.91 -3.28 1.69
N GLY A 62 -2.68 -3.26 0.38
CA GLY A 62 -3.69 -2.98 -0.63
C GLY A 62 -4.42 -4.20 -1.20
N THR A 63 -3.93 -5.43 -0.98
CA THR A 63 -4.44 -6.62 -1.69
C THR A 63 -4.84 -7.76 -0.76
N ASP A 64 -5.80 -8.58 -1.19
CA ASP A 64 -6.12 -9.86 -0.55
C ASP A 64 -5.44 -11.04 -1.26
N GLY A 65 -5.47 -12.23 -0.64
CA GLY A 65 -4.87 -13.42 -1.24
C GLY A 65 -5.46 -13.79 -2.60
N ALA A 66 -6.78 -13.60 -2.80
CA ALA A 66 -7.43 -13.93 -4.06
C ALA A 66 -6.98 -13.02 -5.22
N PHE A 67 -6.69 -11.76 -4.93
CA PHE A 67 -6.12 -10.82 -5.87
C PHE A 67 -4.65 -11.15 -6.17
N ARG A 68 -3.83 -11.39 -5.14
CA ARG A 68 -2.41 -11.74 -5.33
C ARG A 68 -2.21 -13.01 -6.14
N ARG A 69 -2.95 -14.08 -5.84
CA ARG A 69 -2.88 -15.33 -6.61
C ARG A 69 -3.14 -15.13 -8.11
N ARG A 70 -3.96 -14.14 -8.49
CA ARG A 70 -4.30 -13.86 -9.89
C ARG A 70 -3.38 -12.84 -10.55
N HIS A 71 -2.91 -11.85 -9.79
CA HIS A 71 -2.31 -10.64 -10.37
C HIS A 71 -0.92 -10.30 -9.83
N TYR A 72 -0.37 -11.05 -8.87
CA TYR A 72 0.91 -10.70 -8.23
C TYR A 72 2.04 -10.50 -9.25
N LYS A 73 2.28 -11.49 -10.12
CA LYS A 73 3.31 -11.37 -11.17
C LYS A 73 3.07 -10.19 -12.11
N GLN A 74 1.80 -9.97 -12.50
CA GLN A 74 1.42 -8.86 -13.38
C GLN A 74 1.68 -7.50 -12.73
N LEU A 75 1.46 -7.36 -11.42
CA LEU A 75 1.74 -6.13 -10.67
C LEU A 75 3.24 -5.84 -10.63
N ILE A 76 4.05 -6.86 -10.34
CA ILE A 76 5.51 -6.73 -10.30
C ILE A 76 6.06 -6.33 -11.68
N ASP A 77 5.62 -7.01 -12.74
CA ASP A 77 6.02 -6.71 -14.11
C ASP A 77 5.59 -5.28 -14.51
N HIS A 78 4.34 -4.91 -14.21
CA HIS A 78 3.81 -3.58 -14.51
C HIS A 78 4.57 -2.46 -13.78
N TYR A 79 4.95 -2.69 -12.52
CA TYR A 79 5.76 -1.75 -11.75
C TYR A 79 7.14 -1.52 -12.40
N TYR A 80 7.82 -2.61 -12.78
CA TYR A 80 9.12 -2.52 -13.43
C TYR A 80 9.01 -1.82 -14.81
N GLU A 81 7.99 -2.12 -15.60
CA GLU A 81 7.73 -1.43 -16.88
C GLU A 81 7.50 0.07 -16.70
N ALA A 82 6.70 0.46 -15.71
CA ALA A 82 6.48 1.88 -15.39
C ALA A 82 7.78 2.58 -14.95
N PHE A 83 8.62 1.89 -14.19
CA PHE A 83 9.95 2.37 -13.80
C PHE A 83 10.87 2.57 -15.01
N VAL A 84 10.93 1.58 -15.91
CA VAL A 84 11.69 1.65 -17.16
C VAL A 84 11.22 2.84 -18.01
N ASP A 85 9.91 3.02 -18.17
CA ASP A 85 9.36 4.13 -18.94
C ASP A 85 9.61 5.49 -18.28
N PHE A 86 9.69 5.54 -16.96
CA PHE A 86 10.12 6.74 -16.24
C PHE A 86 11.60 7.06 -16.51
N LEU A 87 12.49 6.06 -16.44
CA LEU A 87 13.92 6.24 -16.76
C LEU A 87 14.14 6.70 -18.21
N LYS A 88 13.40 6.12 -19.17
CA LYS A 88 13.45 6.55 -20.57
C LYS A 88 13.11 8.03 -20.75
N LYS A 89 12.11 8.54 -20.02
CA LYS A 89 11.75 9.98 -20.05
C LYS A 89 12.87 10.88 -19.52
N LEU A 90 13.76 10.35 -18.68
CA LEU A 90 14.95 11.04 -18.18
C LEU A 90 16.17 10.85 -19.11
N GLY A 91 16.02 10.12 -20.23
CA GLY A 91 17.12 9.80 -21.15
C GLY A 91 18.09 8.73 -20.62
N LEU A 92 17.64 7.92 -19.65
CA LEU A 92 18.45 6.88 -19.01
C LEU A 92 18.12 5.49 -19.55
N ASP A 93 19.13 4.62 -19.60
CA ASP A 93 19.01 3.22 -20.04
C ASP A 93 18.83 2.31 -18.82
N SER A 94 17.63 1.74 -18.67
CA SER A 94 17.29 0.84 -17.57
C SER A 94 18.11 -0.45 -17.59
N ASN A 95 18.47 -0.97 -18.77
CA ASN A 95 19.24 -2.22 -18.88
C ASN A 95 20.69 -2.08 -18.39
N LYS A 96 21.17 -0.85 -18.21
CA LYS A 96 22.50 -0.58 -17.66
C LYS A 96 22.47 -0.16 -16.20
N LEU A 97 21.41 0.56 -15.80
CA LEU A 97 21.29 1.10 -14.45
C LEU A 97 20.66 0.11 -13.48
N TYR A 98 19.61 -0.58 -13.92
CA TYR A 98 18.87 -1.50 -13.07
C TYR A 98 18.11 -2.54 -13.92
N PRO A 99 18.82 -3.57 -14.41
CA PRO A 99 18.25 -4.66 -15.21
C PRO A 99 17.11 -5.38 -14.50
N LYS A 100 16.27 -6.07 -15.28
CA LYS A 100 15.09 -6.75 -14.75
C LYS A 100 15.47 -7.90 -13.83
N GLU A 101 16.56 -8.58 -14.14
CA GLU A 101 17.14 -9.68 -13.37
C GLU A 101 17.55 -9.20 -11.97
N GLU A 102 18.31 -8.10 -11.89
CA GLU A 102 18.72 -7.49 -10.61
C GLU A 102 17.50 -7.06 -9.80
N PHE A 103 16.49 -6.45 -10.43
CA PHE A 103 15.22 -6.10 -9.77
C PHE A 103 14.51 -7.33 -9.18
N HIS A 104 14.49 -8.46 -9.89
CA HIS A 104 13.85 -9.67 -9.38
C HIS A 104 14.65 -10.32 -8.24
N ASP A 105 15.97 -10.21 -8.26
CA ASP A 105 16.81 -10.73 -7.18
C ASP A 105 16.66 -9.87 -5.92
N ASP A 106 16.72 -8.54 -6.05
CA ASP A 106 16.43 -7.62 -4.94
C ASP A 106 15.01 -7.81 -4.38
N LEU A 107 14.04 -8.10 -5.26
CA LEU A 107 12.66 -8.39 -4.84
C LEU A 107 12.62 -9.63 -3.95
N LYS A 108 13.28 -10.71 -4.34
CA LYS A 108 13.35 -11.96 -3.57
C LYS A 108 14.03 -11.73 -2.22
N GLU A 109 15.15 -11.01 -2.20
CA GLU A 109 15.87 -10.69 -0.97
C GLU A 109 15.02 -9.82 -0.02
N SER A 110 14.13 -9.01 -0.57
CA SER A 110 13.23 -8.14 0.19
C SER A 110 11.93 -8.83 0.64
N LEU A 111 11.61 -10.05 0.17
CA LEU A 111 10.37 -10.73 0.55
C LEU A 111 10.21 -10.88 2.07
N PRO A 112 11.23 -11.29 2.86
CA PRO A 112 11.10 -11.37 4.32
C PRO A 112 10.66 -10.05 4.97
N PHE A 113 11.07 -8.90 4.43
CA PHE A 113 10.61 -7.60 4.88
C PHE A 113 9.10 -7.42 4.64
N GLY A 114 8.58 -7.86 3.49
CA GLY A 114 7.14 -7.85 3.21
C GLY A 114 6.33 -8.64 4.25
N LEU A 115 6.82 -9.81 4.69
CA LEU A 115 6.17 -10.60 5.74
C LEU A 115 6.19 -9.90 7.10
N LEU A 116 7.32 -9.30 7.47
CA LEU A 116 7.43 -8.48 8.67
C LEU A 116 6.43 -7.32 8.64
N MET A 117 6.34 -6.62 7.51
CA MET A 117 5.38 -5.54 7.32
C MET A 117 3.93 -6.02 7.36
N ALA A 118 3.63 -7.22 6.85
CA ALA A 118 2.30 -7.81 6.99
C ALA A 118 1.93 -8.00 8.46
N ALA A 119 2.85 -8.47 9.29
CA ALA A 119 2.62 -8.64 10.73
C ALA A 119 2.44 -7.32 11.48
N LEU A 120 3.19 -6.26 11.11
CA LEU A 120 3.20 -4.98 11.83
C LEU A 120 2.19 -3.96 11.31
N ALA A 121 1.98 -3.87 10.00
CA ALA A 121 1.15 -2.85 9.38
C ALA A 121 -0.31 -3.27 9.21
N LEU A 122 -0.59 -4.54 8.87
CA LEU A 122 -1.96 -5.00 8.67
C LEU A 122 -2.87 -4.82 9.89
N PRO A 123 -2.43 -5.01 11.16
CA PRO A 123 -3.28 -4.71 12.31
C PRO A 123 -3.75 -3.26 12.34
N MET A 124 -2.88 -2.32 11.92
CA MET A 124 -3.19 -0.90 11.88
C MET A 124 -4.07 -0.53 10.69
N VAL A 125 -3.85 -1.14 9.53
CA VAL A 125 -4.63 -0.88 8.32
C VAL A 125 -6.05 -1.47 8.42
N LEU A 126 -6.19 -2.61 9.07
CA LEU A 126 -7.45 -3.34 9.16
C LEU A 126 -8.22 -3.07 10.45
N VAL A 127 -7.69 -2.27 11.38
CA VAL A 127 -8.40 -1.95 12.63
C VAL A 127 -9.74 -1.29 12.32
N GLU A 128 -10.79 -1.74 12.98
CA GLU A 128 -12.09 -1.08 12.88
C GLU A 128 -12.00 0.33 13.47
N ALA A 129 -12.66 1.31 12.85
CA ALA A 129 -12.61 2.71 13.29
C ALA A 129 -12.95 2.88 14.79
N ASN A 130 -13.89 2.08 15.31
CA ASN A 130 -14.31 2.10 16.71
C ASN A 130 -13.22 1.61 17.68
N ASN A 131 -12.23 0.87 17.17
CA ASN A 131 -11.12 0.29 17.91
C ASN A 131 -9.77 0.92 17.52
N ALA A 132 -9.78 1.98 16.70
CA ALA A 132 -8.58 2.63 16.24
C ALA A 132 -7.85 3.31 17.43
N PRO A 133 -6.53 3.13 17.56
CA PRO A 133 -5.79 3.73 18.66
C PRO A 133 -5.75 5.26 18.50
N THR A 134 -6.04 5.97 19.58
CA THR A 134 -5.89 7.43 19.63
C THR A 134 -4.42 7.80 19.81
N PHE A 135 -3.93 8.69 18.94
CA PHE A 135 -2.61 9.29 19.05
C PHE A 135 -2.61 10.38 20.12
N GLN A 136 -2.39 10.00 21.38
CA GLN A 136 -2.10 10.93 22.47
C GLN A 136 -0.59 11.12 22.61
N ALA A 137 -0.16 12.25 23.18
CA ALA A 137 1.25 12.65 23.28
C ALA A 137 2.13 11.66 24.08
N ASP A 138 1.51 10.77 24.87
CA ASP A 138 2.13 9.71 25.66
C ASP A 138 1.91 8.30 25.08
N ALA A 139 1.48 8.19 23.82
CA ALA A 139 1.21 6.92 23.18
C ALA A 139 2.45 6.01 23.19
N LYS A 140 2.33 4.87 23.87
CA LYS A 140 3.36 3.83 23.93
C LYS A 140 3.23 2.90 22.72
N LEU A 141 4.32 2.22 22.35
CA LEU A 141 4.31 1.21 21.28
C LEU A 141 3.23 0.13 21.52
N SER A 142 2.95 -0.21 22.78
CA SER A 142 1.86 -1.12 23.17
C SER A 142 0.46 -0.66 22.75
N ASN A 143 0.25 0.65 22.59
CA ASN A 143 -1.02 1.23 22.16
C ASN A 143 -1.24 1.08 20.64
N PHE A 144 -0.17 0.80 19.88
CA PHE A 144 -0.23 0.49 18.44
C PHE A 144 -0.49 -0.99 18.16
N VAL A 145 -0.51 -1.84 19.19
CA VAL A 145 -0.91 -3.24 19.04
C VAL A 145 -2.43 -3.27 18.98
N ALA A 146 -2.98 -3.00 17.79
CA ALA A 146 -4.40 -3.17 17.52
C ALA A 146 -4.81 -4.62 17.80
N LYS A 147 -5.97 -4.82 18.43
CA LYS A 147 -6.49 -6.17 18.68
C LYS A 147 -6.69 -6.88 17.33
N PRO A 148 -6.10 -8.07 17.12
CA PRO A 148 -6.27 -8.82 15.88
C PRO A 148 -7.76 -9.07 15.59
N ASN A 149 -8.30 -8.48 14.52
CA ASN A 149 -9.63 -8.81 14.03
C ASN A 149 -9.59 -10.03 13.09
N GLU A 150 -10.76 -10.57 12.76
CA GLU A 150 -10.84 -11.77 11.92
C GLU A 150 -10.30 -11.53 10.51
N GLU A 151 -10.44 -10.31 9.98
CA GLU A 151 -9.90 -9.95 8.66
C GLU A 151 -8.37 -9.91 8.66
N PHE A 152 -7.74 -9.37 9.70
CA PHE A 152 -6.28 -9.44 9.87
C PHE A 152 -5.81 -10.89 9.91
N LYS A 153 -6.45 -11.74 10.73
CA LYS A 153 -6.07 -13.16 10.82
C LYS A 153 -6.20 -13.86 9.46
N ARG A 154 -7.24 -13.54 8.69
CA ARG A 154 -7.46 -14.08 7.35
C ARG A 154 -6.37 -13.61 6.38
N ARG A 155 -6.11 -12.30 6.33
CA ARG A 155 -5.10 -11.69 5.44
C ARG A 155 -3.69 -12.19 5.74
N LEU A 156 -3.35 -12.33 7.02
CA LEU A 156 -2.04 -12.84 7.44
C LEU A 156 -1.87 -14.31 7.04
N ARG A 157 -2.91 -15.14 7.18
CA ARG A 157 -2.89 -16.53 6.70
C ARG A 157 -2.67 -16.60 5.19
N ASP A 158 -3.43 -15.83 4.41
CA ASP A 158 -3.25 -15.74 2.96
C ASP A 158 -1.79 -15.36 2.62
N PHE A 159 -1.18 -14.44 3.37
CA PHE A 159 0.21 -14.04 3.19
C PHE A 159 1.21 -15.16 3.51
N ILE A 160 0.99 -15.89 4.59
CA ILE A 160 1.83 -17.03 4.96
C ILE A 160 1.75 -18.11 3.88
N ASP A 161 0.55 -18.40 3.38
CA ASP A 161 0.34 -19.38 2.30
C ASP A 161 1.09 -18.96 1.03
N ASP A 162 0.97 -17.69 0.61
CA ASP A 162 1.70 -17.16 -0.54
C ASP A 162 3.23 -17.32 -0.35
N TYR A 163 3.74 -17.06 0.86
CA TYR A 163 5.17 -17.11 1.15
C TYR A 163 5.72 -18.54 1.23
N MET A 164 4.92 -19.51 1.68
CA MET A 164 5.24 -20.93 1.60
C MET A 164 5.31 -21.39 0.14
N GLU A 165 4.34 -20.98 -0.69
CA GLU A 165 4.34 -21.30 -2.13
C GLU A 165 5.54 -20.70 -2.86
N TRP A 166 6.01 -19.52 -2.45
CA TRP A 166 7.18 -18.86 -3.02
C TRP A 166 8.51 -19.38 -2.46
N GLY A 167 8.48 -20.28 -1.47
CA GLY A 167 9.68 -20.86 -0.86
C GLY A 167 10.49 -19.88 -0.02
N VAL A 168 9.84 -18.86 0.54
CA VAL A 168 10.49 -17.86 1.41
C VAL A 168 10.62 -18.37 2.85
N ILE A 169 9.65 -19.16 3.30
CA ILE A 169 9.57 -19.78 4.64
C ILE A 169 9.18 -21.25 4.56
#